data_AF-A0A0F3N3V3-F1
#
_entry.id   AF-A0A0F3N3V3-F1
#
_cell.length_a   1.000
_cell.length_b   1.000
_cell.length_c   1.000
_cell.angle_alpha   90.00
_cell.angle_beta   90.00
_cell.angle_gamma   90.00
#
_symmetry.space_group_name_H-M   'P 1'
#
loop_
_entity.id
_entity.type
_entity.pdbx_description
1 polymer ?
#
loop_
_entity_poly.entity_id
_entity_poly.type
_entity_poly.pdbx_seq_one_letter_code
_entity_poly.pdbx_strand_id
1 'polypeptide(L)'
;MTGFNAGKSFAHYVFLELIAYKYLNDKRDELFYWRTKEGYEVDFIFQNNAFEVKIASSIQKNNLKGLLEFSKDSDFKLHVISFEKTKRIINLENKKITIWPIQEFLDTLWNNEI
;
A
#
# COMPACT_ATOMS: atom_id res chain seq x y z
N MET A 1 11.46 8.33 18.21
CA MET A 1 11.90 7.45 17.11
C MET A 1 12.33 8.32 15.93
N THR A 2 13.50 8.09 15.34
CA THR A 2 13.89 8.71 14.07
C THR A 2 12.93 8.29 12.96
N GLY A 3 12.69 9.15 11.97
CA GLY A 3 11.66 8.93 10.93
C GLY A 3 11.79 7.59 10.19
N PHE A 4 13.01 7.07 10.02
CA PHE A 4 13.27 5.80 9.36
C PHE A 4 12.75 4.57 10.12
N ASN A 5 13.04 4.49 11.43
CA ASN A 5 12.57 3.37 12.26
C ASN A 5 11.06 3.41 12.44
N ALA A 6 10.48 4.62 12.52
CA ALA A 6 9.04 4.79 12.51
C ALA A 6 8.45 4.23 11.20
N GLY A 7 8.99 4.61 10.05
CA GLY A 7 8.53 4.14 8.73
C GLY A 7 8.51 2.62 8.62
N LYS A 8 9.61 1.96 9.00
CA LYS A 8 9.69 0.50 9.04
C LYS A 8 8.68 -0.13 9.99
N SER A 9 8.48 0.46 11.17
CA SER A 9 7.51 -0.05 12.14
C SER A 9 6.08 0.05 11.60
N PHE A 10 5.75 1.12 10.88
CA PHE A 10 4.44 1.29 10.27
C PHE A 10 4.19 0.32 9.11
N ALA A 11 5.17 0.14 8.23
CA ALA A 11 5.09 -0.89 7.19
C ALA A 11 4.94 -2.29 7.80
N HIS A 12 5.69 -2.59 8.87
CA HIS A 12 5.58 -3.86 9.58
C HIS A 12 4.21 -4.04 10.25
N TYR A 13 3.63 -2.97 10.80
CA TYR A 13 2.27 -3.01 11.33
C TYR A 13 1.25 -3.42 10.26
N VAL A 14 1.27 -2.76 9.09
CA VAL A 14 0.40 -3.10 7.96
C VAL A 14 0.63 -4.54 7.48
N PHE A 15 1.88 -5.01 7.45
CA PHE A 15 2.21 -6.40 7.13
C PHE A 15 1.54 -7.39 8.09
N LEU A 16 1.60 -7.14 9.40
CA LEU A 16 0.97 -7.99 10.41
C LEU A 16 -0.56 -8.06 10.23
N GLU A 17 -1.19 -6.93 9.91
CA GLU A 17 -2.64 -6.86 9.63
C GLU A 17 -3.01 -7.68 8.38
N LEU A 18 -2.25 -7.54 7.28
CA LEU A 18 -2.47 -8.33 6.06
C LEU A 18 -2.27 -9.83 6.28
N ILE A 19 -1.23 -10.21 7.03
CA ILE A 19 -0.96 -11.60 7.40
C ILE A 19 -2.09 -12.15 8.27
N ALA A 20 -2.52 -11.41 9.29
CA ALA A 20 -3.61 -11.82 10.15
C ALA A 20 -4.91 -11.97 9.35
N TYR A 21 -5.25 -11.00 8.50
CA TYR A 21 -6.41 -11.07 7.61
C TYR A 21 -6.36 -12.32 6.73
N LYS A 22 -5.22 -12.59 6.09
CA LYS A 22 -5.01 -13.77 5.23
C LYS A 22 -5.30 -15.06 5.99
N TYR A 23 -4.70 -15.25 7.16
CA TYR A 23 -4.84 -16.51 7.92
C TYR A 23 -6.20 -16.65 8.60
N LEU A 24 -6.76 -15.58 9.17
CA LEU A 24 -8.04 -15.64 9.88
C LEU A 24 -9.25 -15.76 8.94
N ASN A 25 -9.09 -15.45 7.66
CA ASN A 25 -10.14 -15.58 6.65
C ASN A 25 -9.83 -16.67 5.60
N ASP A 26 -8.91 -17.61 5.91
CA ASP A 26 -8.50 -18.73 5.04
C ASP A 26 -8.14 -18.33 3.60
N LYS A 27 -7.60 -17.12 3.40
CA LYS A 27 -7.20 -16.64 2.08
C LYS A 27 -5.94 -17.37 1.65
N ARG A 28 -5.92 -17.91 0.43
CA ARG A 28 -4.76 -18.63 -0.13
C ARG A 28 -3.82 -17.73 -0.94
N ASP A 29 -4.25 -16.52 -1.25
CA ASP A 29 -3.49 -15.55 -2.03
C ASP A 29 -2.12 -15.27 -1.42
N GLU A 30 -1.11 -15.23 -2.27
CA GLU A 30 0.26 -14.95 -1.85
C GLU A 30 0.43 -13.47 -1.53
N LEU A 31 1.34 -13.18 -0.59
CA LEU A 31 1.72 -11.83 -0.19
C LEU A 31 3.19 -11.64 -0.56
N PHE A 32 3.44 -10.72 -1.48
CA PHE A 32 4.79 -10.45 -2.01
C PHE A 32 5.18 -9.00 -1.83
N TYR A 33 6.47 -8.71 -2.02
CA TYR A 33 6.96 -7.36 -2.27
C TYR A 33 7.53 -7.30 -3.70
N TRP A 34 7.67 -6.10 -4.25
CA TRP A 34 8.30 -5.90 -5.54
C TRP A 34 9.38 -4.82 -5.46
N ARG A 35 10.50 -5.05 -6.14
CA ARG A 35 11.62 -4.10 -6.15
C ARG A 35 12.45 -4.22 -7.43
N THR A 36 12.94 -3.09 -7.92
CA THR A 36 13.85 -3.02 -9.08
C THR A 36 15.31 -2.85 -8.65
N LYS A 37 16.24 -3.03 -9.61
CA LYS A 37 17.68 -2.80 -9.38
C LYS A 37 17.97 -1.31 -9.12
N GLU A 38 17.16 -0.44 -9.70
CA GLU A 38 17.21 1.01 -9.62
C GLU A 38 16.66 1.53 -8.28
N GLY A 39 16.03 0.66 -7.48
CA GLY A 39 15.59 0.97 -6.11
C GLY A 39 14.13 1.42 -5.97
N TYR A 40 13.31 1.29 -7.01
CA TYR A 40 11.86 1.42 -6.87
C TYR A 40 11.30 0.22 -6.12
N GLU A 41 10.33 0.45 -5.23
CA GLU A 41 9.79 -0.57 -4.33
C GLU A 41 8.28 -0.39 -4.18
N VAL A 42 7.57 -1.52 -4.12
CA VAL A 42 6.18 -1.62 -3.68
C VAL A 42 6.18 -2.56 -2.48
N ASP A 43 5.71 -2.06 -1.34
CA ASP A 43 5.84 -2.75 -0.05
C ASP A 43 5.07 -4.08 -0.03
N PHE A 44 3.83 -4.08 -0.56
CA PHE A 44 2.97 -5.27 -0.54
C PHE A 44 2.19 -5.45 -1.85
N ILE A 45 2.11 -6.69 -2.31
CA ILE A 45 1.25 -7.13 -3.40
C ILE A 45 0.38 -8.26 -2.88
N PHE A 46 -0.94 -8.10 -2.97
CA PHE A 46 -1.93 -9.03 -2.43
C PHE A 46 -3.26 -8.91 -3.17
N GLN A 47 -3.84 -10.02 -3.63
CA GLN A 47 -5.17 -10.06 -4.29
C GLN A 47 -5.36 -9.03 -5.43
N ASN A 48 -4.40 -8.94 -6.36
CA ASN A 48 -4.37 -7.95 -7.46
C ASN A 48 -4.31 -6.48 -7.02
N ASN A 49 -3.93 -6.22 -5.76
CA ASN A 49 -3.68 -4.90 -5.22
C ASN A 49 -2.18 -4.73 -4.93
N ALA A 50 -1.64 -3.54 -5.21
CA ALA A 50 -0.30 -3.11 -4.89
C ALA A 50 -0.35 -1.95 -3.91
N PHE A 51 0.34 -2.08 -2.77
CA PHE A 51 0.30 -1.15 -1.66
C PHE A 51 1.70 -0.59 -1.38
N GLU A 52 1.79 0.73 -1.26
CA GLU A 52 2.90 1.39 -0.56
C GLU A 52 2.42 1.95 0.78
N VAL A 53 3.28 1.92 1.79
CA VAL A 53 3.01 2.40 3.14
C VAL A 53 3.89 3.60 3.45
N LYS A 54 3.27 4.74 3.80
CA LYS A 54 4.00 5.99 4.08
C LYS A 54 3.54 6.63 5.38
N ILE A 55 4.50 7.01 6.22
CA ILE A 55 4.25 7.96 7.31
C ILE A 55 4.20 9.37 6.73
N ALA A 56 3.04 9.74 6.21
CA ALA A 56 2.80 11.06 5.66
C ALA A 56 1.34 11.46 5.92
N SER A 57 1.14 12.74 6.29
CA SER A 57 -0.19 13.35 6.43
C SER A 57 -0.72 13.90 5.10
N SER A 58 0.10 13.90 4.05
CA SER A 58 -0.29 14.21 2.67
C SER A 58 0.66 13.53 1.69
N ILE A 59 0.11 12.71 0.79
CA ILE A 59 0.84 12.01 -0.26
C ILE A 59 1.00 12.93 -1.47
N GLN A 60 2.26 13.12 -1.86
CA GLN A 60 2.65 13.90 -3.02
C GLN A 60 3.06 12.99 -4.17
N LYS A 61 3.12 13.53 -5.40
CA LYS A 61 3.50 12.78 -6.60
C LYS A 61 4.85 12.07 -6.46
N ASN A 62 5.81 12.68 -5.77
CA ASN A 62 7.14 12.09 -5.53
C ASN A 62 7.10 10.81 -4.68
N ASN A 63 6.04 10.60 -3.89
CA ASN A 63 5.86 9.38 -3.11
C ASN A 63 5.32 8.21 -3.94
N LEU A 64 4.87 8.45 -5.18
CA LEU A 64 4.14 7.47 -5.99
C LEU A 64 5.03 6.76 -7.01
N LYS A 65 6.33 7.03 -7.02
CA LYS A 65 7.24 6.55 -8.07
C LYS A 65 7.34 5.02 -8.13
N GLY A 66 7.30 4.34 -6.98
CA GLY A 66 7.34 2.88 -6.93
C GLY A 66 6.11 2.25 -7.59
N LEU A 67 4.91 2.69 -7.17
CA LEU A 67 3.64 2.28 -7.78
C LEU A 67 3.55 2.62 -9.28
N LEU A 68 4.00 3.80 -9.69
CA LEU A 68 3.99 4.18 -11.10
C LEU A 68 4.91 3.27 -11.92
N GLU A 69 6.13 3.02 -11.42
CA GLU A 69 7.07 2.11 -12.08
C GLU A 69 6.49 0.68 -12.19
N PHE A 70 5.96 0.16 -11.08
CA PHE A 70 5.32 -1.15 -11.04
C PHE A 70 4.13 -1.26 -12.01
N SER A 71 3.36 -0.19 -12.18
CA SER A 71 2.18 -0.17 -13.05
C SER A 71 2.49 -0.16 -14.55
N LYS A 72 3.76 -0.01 -14.94
CA LYS A 72 4.17 -0.12 -16.35
C LYS A 72 4.02 -1.55 -16.86
N ASP A 73 4.27 -2.52 -15.99
CA ASP A 73 4.29 -3.95 -16.31
C ASP A 73 3.16 -4.73 -15.63
N SER A 74 2.20 -4.06 -15.00
CA SER A 74 1.08 -4.68 -14.28
C SER A 74 -0.23 -3.89 -14.36
N ASP A 75 -1.34 -4.61 -14.25
CA ASP A 75 -2.70 -4.05 -14.22
C ASP A 75 -3.32 -4.08 -12.80
N PHE A 76 -2.48 -4.15 -11.78
CA PHE A 76 -2.91 -4.23 -10.39
C PHE A 76 -3.47 -2.89 -9.92
N LYS A 77 -4.42 -2.92 -8.99
CA LYS A 77 -4.94 -1.70 -8.37
C LYS A 77 -3.86 -1.09 -7.49
N LEU A 78 -3.67 0.22 -7.60
CA LEU A 78 -2.58 0.93 -6.92
C LEU A 78 -3.10 1.65 -5.68
N HIS A 79 -2.43 1.44 -4.55
CA HIS A 79 -2.87 1.94 -3.26
C HIS A 79 -1.71 2.51 -2.45
N VAL A 80 -2.01 3.56 -1.69
CA VAL A 80 -1.10 4.07 -0.66
C VAL A 80 -1.83 4.08 0.68
N ILE A 81 -1.22 3.48 1.69
CA ILE A 81 -1.72 3.50 3.07
C ILE A 81 -0.91 4.54 3.85
N SER A 82 -1.59 5.47 4.50
CA SER A 82 -0.97 6.67 5.07
C SER A 82 -1.73 7.24 6.28
N PHE A 83 -1.24 8.36 6.80
CA PHE A 83 -1.91 9.14 7.85
C PHE A 83 -2.65 10.36 7.28
N GLU A 84 -3.08 10.32 6.02
CA GLU A 84 -4.02 11.31 5.51
C GLU A 84 -5.34 11.27 6.29
N LYS A 85 -6.01 12.42 6.39
CA LYS A 85 -7.28 12.53 7.13
C LYS A 85 -8.48 11.97 6.37
N THR A 86 -8.41 11.94 5.04
CA THR A 86 -9.54 11.55 4.18
C THR A 86 -9.04 10.67 3.04
N LYS A 87 -9.73 9.58 2.76
CA LYS A 87 -9.50 8.79 1.55
C LYS A 87 -9.73 9.63 0.32
N ARG A 88 -8.84 9.46 -0.66
CA ARG A 88 -8.94 10.16 -1.94
C ARG A 88 -8.34 9.32 -3.05
N ILE A 89 -8.67 9.71 -4.28
CA ILE A 89 -8.14 9.11 -5.49
C ILE A 89 -7.32 10.17 -6.22
N ILE A 90 -6.13 9.81 -6.66
CA ILE A 90 -5.33 10.60 -7.60
C ILE A 90 -5.33 9.86 -8.94
N ASN A 91 -5.48 10.62 -10.03
CA ASN A 91 -5.16 10.15 -11.36
C ASN A 91 -3.84 10.77 -11.79
N LEU A 92 -2.86 9.93 -12.14
CA LEU A 92 -1.52 10.34 -12.55
C LEU A 92 -1.04 9.39 -13.64
N GLU A 93 -0.54 9.91 -14.76
CA GLU A 93 -0.03 9.11 -15.89
C GLU A 93 -1.06 8.05 -16.37
N ASN A 94 -2.34 8.44 -16.44
CA ASN A 94 -3.47 7.55 -16.77
C ASN A 94 -3.68 6.36 -15.82
N LYS A 95 -3.04 6.39 -14.65
CA LYS A 95 -3.23 5.41 -13.58
C LYS A 95 -4.03 6.01 -12.43
N LYS A 96 -4.96 5.23 -11.90
CA LYS A 96 -5.77 5.56 -10.72
C LYS A 96 -5.07 5.01 -9.48
N ILE A 97 -4.77 5.86 -8.51
CA ILE A 97 -4.14 5.50 -7.25
C ILE A 97 -5.07 5.90 -6.10
N THR A 98 -5.44 4.95 -5.25
CA THR A 98 -6.25 5.21 -4.05
C THR A 98 -5.36 5.43 -2.85
N ILE A 99 -5.53 6.56 -2.18
CA ILE A 99 -4.82 6.89 -0.94
C ILE A 99 -5.77 6.70 0.21
N TRP A 100 -5.34 5.91 1.19
CA TRP A 100 -6.11 5.52 2.35
C TRP A 100 -5.53 6.14 3.63
N PRO A 101 -6.38 6.73 4.48
CA PRO A 101 -6.15 6.78 5.92
C PRO A 101 -6.04 5.36 6.45
N ILE A 102 -5.05 5.10 7.32
CA ILE A 102 -4.82 3.76 7.89
C ILE A 102 -6.08 3.15 8.50
N GLN A 103 -6.84 3.92 9.28
CA GLN A 103 -8.05 3.40 9.93
C GLN A 103 -9.08 2.91 8.91
N GLU A 104 -9.35 3.72 7.88
CA GLU A 104 -10.32 3.36 6.84
C GLU A 104 -9.85 2.17 6.00
N PHE A 105 -8.53 2.04 5.76
CA PHE A 105 -7.98 0.84 5.12
C PHE A 105 -8.22 -0.41 5.95
N LEU A 106 -7.94 -0.37 7.26
CA LEU A 106 -8.11 -1.53 8.15
C LEU A 106 -9.58 -1.93 8.26
N ASP A 107 -10.48 -0.96 8.40
CA ASP A 107 -11.92 -1.23 8.43
C ASP A 107 -12.37 -1.91 7.12
N THR A 108 -11.91 -1.42 5.97
CA THR A 108 -12.20 -2.00 4.64
C THR A 108 -11.62 -3.42 4.52
N LEU A 109 -10.38 -3.63 4.95
CA LEU A 109 -9.69 -4.92 4.92
C LEU A 109 -10.47 -5.95 5.74
N TRP A 110 -10.79 -5.63 6.98
CA TRP A 110 -11.47 -6.55 7.90
C TRP A 110 -12.95 -6.78 7.55
N ASN A 111 -13.57 -5.89 6.77
CA ASN A 111 -14.89 -6.11 6.17
C ASN A 111 -14.87 -6.94 4.87
N ASN A 112 -13.70 -7.42 4.41
CA ASN A 112 -13.52 -8.12 3.13
C ASN A 112 -13.90 -7.26 1.89
N GLU A 113 -13.67 -5.95 1.95
CA GLU A 113 -14.06 -4.99 0.90
C GLU A 113 -12.88 -4.44 0.07
N ILE A 114 -11.69 -5.02 0.24
CA ILE A 114 -10.44 -4.58 -0.40
C ILE A 114 -10.25 -5.17 -1.82
#